data_AF-A0A4Y4KHD6-F1
#
_entry.id   AF-A0A4Y4KHD6-F1
#
_cell.length_a   1.000
_cell.length_b   1.000
_cell.length_c   1.000
_cell.angle_alpha   90.00
_cell.angle_beta   90.00
_cell.angle_gamma   90.00
#
_symmetry.space_group_name_H-M   'P 1'
#
loop_
_entity.id
_entity.type
_entity.pdbx_description
1 polymer ?
#
loop_
_entity_poly.entity_id
_entity_poly.type
_entity_poly.pdbx_seq_one_letter_code
_entity_poly.pdbx_strand_id
1 'polypeptide(L)'
;MFQSWVTAPVSSNSRVSSCDCLAHRFGNAADRPKRVPVYPSDMTDAEWAVVRDAMPVPAWLEGRGGQPEGYCRRVMLDATCRRREAGRARRRLMSMACEK
;
A
#
# COMPACT_ATOMS: atom_id res chain seq x y z
N MET A 1 -5.62 -11.62 -50.24
CA MET A 1 -4.69 -10.74 -49.51
C MET A 1 -4.98 -10.89 -48.02
N PHE A 2 -4.21 -11.72 -47.32
CA PHE A 2 -4.38 -11.99 -45.90
C PHE A 2 -3.40 -11.12 -45.12
N GLN A 3 -3.91 -10.15 -44.36
CA GLN A 3 -3.07 -9.33 -43.48
C GLN A 3 -2.79 -10.13 -42.21
N SER A 4 -1.62 -10.74 -42.11
CA SER A 4 -1.14 -11.37 -40.88
C SER A 4 -0.66 -10.28 -39.92
N TRP A 5 -1.42 -9.98 -38.90
CA TRP A 5 -0.95 -9.16 -37.79
C TRP A 5 -0.16 -10.05 -36.84
N VAL A 6 1.12 -9.73 -36.64
CA VAL A 6 1.93 -10.32 -35.58
C VAL A 6 1.45 -9.70 -34.28
N THR A 7 0.79 -10.51 -33.43
CA THR A 7 0.63 -10.15 -32.02
C THR A 7 2.02 -10.14 -31.41
N ALA A 8 2.62 -8.95 -31.30
CA ALA A 8 3.79 -8.79 -30.44
C ALA A 8 3.38 -9.26 -29.03
N PRO A 9 4.16 -10.12 -28.37
CA PRO A 9 3.89 -10.46 -26.99
C PRO A 9 3.92 -9.14 -26.22
N VAL A 10 2.76 -8.72 -25.70
CA VAL A 10 2.72 -7.65 -24.71
C VAL A 10 3.70 -8.10 -23.64
N SER A 11 4.75 -7.31 -23.41
CA SER A 11 5.59 -7.50 -22.24
C SER A 11 4.62 -7.45 -21.07
N SER A 12 4.30 -8.63 -20.51
CA SER A 12 3.76 -8.72 -19.18
C SER A 12 4.84 -8.08 -18.32
N ASN A 13 4.68 -6.80 -18.06
CA ASN A 13 5.40 -6.13 -17.01
C ASN A 13 4.97 -6.88 -15.76
N SER A 14 5.72 -7.93 -15.43
CA SER A 14 5.79 -8.52 -14.11
C SER A 14 6.39 -7.48 -13.17
N ARG A 15 5.70 -6.36 -13.02
CA ARG A 15 5.52 -5.78 -11.71
C ARG A 15 4.64 -6.79 -10.99
N VAL A 16 5.23 -7.92 -10.60
CA VAL A 16 4.83 -8.60 -9.39
C VAL A 16 4.70 -7.47 -8.40
N SER A 17 3.48 -7.09 -8.05
CA SER A 17 3.31 -6.22 -6.90
C SER A 17 4.02 -7.00 -5.80
N SER A 18 5.18 -6.53 -5.33
CA SER A 18 6.02 -7.22 -4.34
C SER A 18 5.34 -7.34 -2.97
N CYS A 19 4.02 -7.20 -2.96
CA CYS A 19 3.15 -7.09 -1.82
C CYS A 19 2.08 -8.18 -1.94
N ASP A 20 2.27 -9.27 -1.19
CA ASP A 20 1.29 -10.35 -0.99
C ASP A 20 0.10 -9.90 -0.11
N CYS A 21 -0.51 -8.75 -0.42
CA CYS A 21 -1.71 -8.30 0.27
C CYS A 21 -2.97 -8.81 -0.46
N LEU A 22 -4.06 -8.99 0.29
CA LEU A 22 -5.33 -9.48 -0.26
C LEU A 22 -5.81 -8.62 -1.44
N ALA A 23 -5.70 -7.29 -1.36
CA ALA A 23 -6.12 -6.40 -2.43
C ALA A 23 -5.34 -6.60 -3.75
N HIS A 24 -4.03 -6.87 -3.71
CA HIS A 24 -3.26 -7.17 -4.92
C HIS A 24 -3.45 -8.61 -5.39
N ARG A 25 -3.51 -9.58 -4.46
CA ARG A 25 -3.75 -11.00 -4.77
C ARG A 25 -5.08 -11.21 -5.51
N PHE A 26 -6.12 -10.48 -5.12
CA PHE A 26 -7.44 -10.54 -5.76
C PHE A 26 -7.63 -9.48 -6.87
N GLY A 27 -6.57 -8.73 -7.24
CA GLY A 27 -6.61 -7.76 -8.36
C GLY A 27 -7.35 -6.43 -8.07
N ASN A 28 -7.82 -6.21 -6.84
CA ASN A 28 -8.64 -5.07 -6.44
C ASN A 28 -7.87 -3.73 -6.32
N ALA A 29 -6.53 -3.76 -6.27
CA ALA A 29 -5.68 -2.58 -6.08
C ALA A 29 -4.58 -2.41 -7.14
N ALA A 30 -4.77 -2.98 -8.34
CA ALA A 30 -3.74 -3.06 -9.38
C ALA A 30 -3.18 -1.70 -9.86
N ASP A 31 -3.95 -0.61 -9.72
CA ASP A 31 -3.58 0.73 -10.17
C ASP A 31 -2.75 1.54 -9.15
N ARG A 32 -2.50 1.00 -7.95
CA ARG A 32 -2.03 1.82 -6.80
C ARG A 32 -0.63 1.45 -6.32
N PRO A 33 0.40 2.26 -6.65
CA PRO A 33 1.75 1.99 -6.20
C PRO A 33 1.91 2.16 -4.69
N LYS A 34 2.80 1.36 -4.11
CA LYS A 34 3.28 1.55 -2.74
C LYS A 34 3.92 2.92 -2.59
N ARG A 35 3.69 3.59 -1.45
CA ARG A 35 4.30 4.90 -1.17
C ARG A 35 5.78 4.73 -0.81
N VAL A 36 6.61 5.68 -1.25
CA VAL A 36 8.01 5.76 -0.82
C VAL A 36 8.06 6.24 0.64
N PRO A 37 8.82 5.59 1.53
CA PRO A 37 9.07 6.06 2.89
C PRO A 37 9.70 7.46 2.90
N VAL A 38 9.24 8.35 3.77
CA VAL A 38 9.72 9.73 3.91
C VAL A 38 10.38 9.94 5.28
N TYR A 39 9.92 9.24 6.31
CA TYR A 39 10.45 9.33 7.67
C TYR A 39 11.18 8.03 8.05
N PRO A 40 12.23 8.09 8.88
CA PRO A 40 12.90 6.89 9.42
C PRO A 40 11.99 6.01 10.28
N SER A 41 10.90 6.59 10.78
CA SER A 41 9.85 5.93 11.55
C SER A 41 8.70 5.38 10.70
N ASP A 42 8.78 5.51 9.37
CA ASP A 42 7.83 4.84 8.48
C ASP A 42 8.08 3.32 8.50
N MET A 43 7.02 2.55 8.31
CA MET A 43 7.01 1.10 8.52
C MET A 43 7.83 0.33 7.48
N THR A 44 8.78 -0.48 7.97
CA THR A 44 9.59 -1.37 7.14
C THR A 44 8.77 -2.56 6.61
N ASP A 45 9.32 -3.27 5.62
CA ASP A 45 8.70 -4.49 5.08
C ASP A 45 8.58 -5.61 6.12
N ALA A 46 9.55 -5.72 7.02
CA ALA A 46 9.57 -6.70 8.10
C ALA A 46 8.49 -6.42 9.16
N GLU A 47 8.38 -5.17 9.61
CA GLU A 47 7.32 -4.75 10.54
C GLU A 47 5.94 -4.92 9.93
N TRP A 48 5.80 -4.60 8.63
CA TRP A 48 4.56 -4.82 7.91
C TRP A 48 4.12 -6.28 7.92
N ALA A 49 5.03 -7.24 7.81
CA ALA A 49 4.69 -8.66 7.83
C ALA A 49 4.03 -9.08 9.15
N VAL A 50 4.53 -8.55 10.29
CA VAL A 50 3.96 -8.78 11.62
C VAL A 50 2.61 -8.10 11.78
N VAL A 51 2.50 -6.83 11.40
CA VAL A 51 1.24 -6.08 11.47
C VAL A 51 0.16 -6.72 10.60
N ARG A 52 0.54 -7.25 9.43
CA ARG A 52 -0.37 -7.94 8.52
C ARG A 52 -1.02 -9.15 9.17
N ASP A 53 -0.26 -9.92 9.92
CA ASP A 53 -0.75 -11.12 10.61
C ASP A 53 -1.72 -10.78 11.74
N ALA A 54 -1.47 -9.68 12.46
CA ALA A 54 -2.34 -9.21 13.53
C ALA A 54 -3.65 -8.56 13.05
N MET A 55 -3.82 -8.31 11.75
CA MET A 55 -5.03 -7.67 11.23
C MET A 55 -6.19 -8.68 11.09
N PRO A 56 -7.43 -8.26 11.41
CA PRO A 56 -8.59 -9.12 11.24
C PRO A 56 -8.79 -9.49 9.77
N VAL A 57 -9.26 -10.71 9.55
CA VAL A 57 -9.69 -11.19 8.24
C VAL A 57 -10.90 -10.36 7.81
N PRO A 58 -10.92 -9.83 6.57
CA PRO A 58 -12.06 -9.04 6.13
C PRO A 58 -13.30 -9.90 5.91
N ALA A 59 -14.48 -9.37 6.26
CA ALA A 59 -15.76 -10.09 6.15
C ALA A 59 -16.10 -10.55 4.71
N TRP A 60 -15.64 -9.83 3.68
CA TRP A 60 -15.84 -10.23 2.28
C TRP A 60 -15.06 -11.49 1.91
N LEU A 61 -13.99 -11.83 2.63
CA LEU A 61 -13.24 -13.07 2.45
C LEU A 61 -13.93 -14.27 3.13
N GLU A 62 -14.76 -14.02 4.14
CA GLU A 62 -15.53 -15.04 4.86
C GLU A 62 -16.84 -15.44 4.14
N GLY A 63 -17.10 -14.93 2.94
CA GLY A 63 -18.35 -15.22 2.21
C GLY A 63 -19.59 -14.56 2.80
N ARG A 64 -19.44 -13.62 3.76
CA ARG A 64 -20.56 -12.86 4.37
C ARG A 64 -21.11 -11.75 3.46
N GLY A 65 -20.66 -11.68 2.20
CA GLY A 65 -20.92 -10.56 1.29
C GLY A 65 -20.13 -9.30 1.65
N GLY A 66 -20.19 -8.29 0.78
CA GLY A 66 -19.52 -6.99 0.97
C GLY A 66 -18.55 -6.63 -0.16
N GLN A 67 -18.20 -5.35 -0.23
CA GLN A 67 -17.29 -4.84 -1.26
C GLN A 67 -15.85 -5.30 -0.97
N PRO A 68 -15.13 -5.85 -1.97
CA PRO A 68 -13.73 -6.20 -1.80
C PRO A 68 -12.87 -4.96 -1.52
N GLU A 69 -11.75 -5.18 -0.82
CA GLU A 69 -10.86 -4.10 -0.42
C GLU A 69 -10.14 -3.49 -1.63
N GLY A 70 -10.47 -2.24 -1.99
CA GLY A 70 -9.92 -1.53 -3.16
C GLY A 70 -8.58 -0.81 -2.91
N TYR A 71 -7.98 -0.96 -1.73
CA TYR A 71 -6.68 -0.40 -1.39
C TYR A 71 -5.82 -1.46 -0.72
N CYS A 72 -4.51 -1.43 -0.92
CA CYS A 72 -3.61 -2.22 -0.09
C CYS A 72 -3.66 -1.71 1.36
N ARG A 73 -3.96 -2.58 2.33
CA ARG A 73 -3.88 -2.28 3.78
C ARG A 73 -2.60 -1.58 4.20
N ARG A 74 -1.47 -1.94 3.59
CA ARG A 74 -0.19 -1.27 3.86
C ARG A 74 -0.22 0.20 3.49
N VAL A 75 -0.75 0.53 2.32
CA VAL A 75 -0.85 1.92 1.85
C VAL A 75 -1.76 2.74 2.78
N MET A 76 -2.81 2.12 3.32
CA MET A 76 -3.69 2.75 4.31
C MET A 76 -2.95 3.03 5.64
N LEU A 77 -2.19 2.06 6.17
CA LEU A 77 -1.42 2.26 7.40
C LEU A 77 -0.25 3.24 7.21
N ASP A 78 0.52 3.13 6.11
CA ASP A 78 1.61 4.05 5.79
C ASP A 78 1.12 5.51 5.72
N ALA A 79 -0.08 5.74 5.16
CA ALA A 79 -0.68 7.07 5.14
C ALA A 79 -0.97 7.62 6.55
N THR A 80 -1.38 6.74 7.47
CA THR A 80 -1.64 7.08 8.87
C THR A 80 -0.34 7.37 9.62
N CYS A 81 0.68 6.50 9.47
CA CYS A 81 2.01 6.69 10.02
C CYS A 81 2.61 8.02 9.56
N ARG A 82 2.55 8.32 8.27
CA ARG A 82 3.01 9.59 7.72
C ARG A 82 2.29 10.78 8.34
N ARG A 83 0.95 10.73 8.46
CA ARG A 83 0.17 11.82 9.06
C ARG A 83 0.57 12.06 10.52
N ARG A 84 0.79 10.98 11.29
CA ARG A 84 1.26 11.04 12.68
C ARG A 84 2.61 11.72 12.78
N GLU A 85 3.57 11.31 11.95
CA GLU A 85 4.94 11.81 11.99
C GLU A 85 5.04 13.25 11.47
N ALA A 86 4.28 13.61 10.45
CA ALA A 86 4.12 15.01 10.05
C ALA A 86 3.54 15.87 11.20
N GLY A 87 2.62 15.33 12.00
CA GLY A 87 2.12 15.99 13.21
C GLY A 87 3.20 16.16 14.29
N ARG A 88 4.01 15.13 14.53
CA ARG A 88 5.14 15.18 15.48
C ARG A 88 6.20 16.21 15.03
N ALA A 89 6.56 16.20 13.74
CA ALA A 89 7.52 17.13 13.16
C ALA A 89 7.05 18.59 13.31
N ARG A 90 5.78 18.87 13.00
CA ARG A 90 5.18 20.20 13.19
C ARG A 90 5.24 20.67 14.64
N ARG A 91 4.87 19.82 15.61
CA ARG A 91 4.95 20.18 17.04
C ARG A 91 6.39 20.49 17.48
N ARG A 92 7.37 19.69 17.04
CA ARG A 92 8.79 19.94 17.33
C ARG A 92 9.28 21.26 16.74
N LEU A 93 8.91 21.55 15.50
CA LEU A 93 9.22 22.83 14.85
C LEU A 93 8.63 24.02 15.63
N MET A 94 7.37 23.91 16.09
CA MET A 94 6.75 24.96 16.91
C MET A 94 7.44 25.12 18.27
N SER A 95 7.90 24.04 18.90
CA SER A 95 8.69 24.11 20.15
C SER A 95 10.00 24.88 19.94
N MET A 96 10.79 24.48 18.93
CA MET A 96 12.07 25.13 18.62
C MET A 96 11.92 26.59 18.21
N ALA A 97 10.77 26.97 17.64
CA ALA A 97 10.46 28.34 17.28
C ALA A 97 10.03 29.20 18.49
N CYS A 98 9.49 28.59 19.54
CA CYS A 98 9.11 29.28 20.78
C CYS A 98 10.31 29.50 21.73
N GLU A 99 11.34 28.65 21.62
CA GLU A 99 12.59 28.78 22.38
C GLU A 99 13.56 29.84 21.81
N LYS A 100 13.24 30.43 20.65
CA LYS A 100 13.98 31.54 20.03
C LYS A 100 13.22 32.85 20.19
#